data_AF-T0ZVX9-F1
#
_entry.id   AF-T0ZVX9-F1
#
_cell.length_a   1.000
_cell.length_b   1.000
_cell.length_c   1.000
_cell.angle_alpha   90.00
_cell.angle_beta   90.00
_cell.angle_gamma   90.00
#
_symmetry.space_group_name_H-M   'P 1'
#
loop_
_entity.id
_entity.type
_entity.pdbx_description
1 polymer ?
#
loop_
_entity_poly.entity_id
_entity_poly.type
_entity_poly.pdbx_seq_one_letter_code
_entity_poly.pdbx_strand_id
1 'polypeptide(L)'
;AALLHREVAAMNLGNFIVRPRRRSVEKYAIPESWTILTPEALSELSHEVAGLPTELDPEGEEAKRFDLLALSLQLAMLRLEPGFARLRDQVKELAGLLEEKSAIPMVRDQMALIQDVQTDAWW
;
A
#
# COMPACT_ATOMS: atom_id res chain seq x y z
N ALA A 1 -1.01 16.84 -8.38
CA ALA A 1 -0.08 17.75 -7.67
C ALA A 1 -0.33 17.76 -6.16
N ALA A 2 -1.56 18.01 -5.68
CA ALA A 2 -1.85 18.14 -4.23
C ALA A 2 -1.40 16.95 -3.35
N LEU A 3 -1.55 15.71 -3.82
CA LEU A 3 -1.08 14.53 -3.07
C LEU A 3 0.45 14.50 -2.92
N LEU A 4 1.17 14.71 -4.03
CA LEU A 4 2.64 14.73 -4.05
C LEU A 4 3.20 15.92 -3.25
N HIS A 5 2.57 17.10 -3.35
CA HIS A 5 2.92 18.25 -2.52
C HIS A 5 2.76 17.93 -1.03
N ARG A 6 1.65 17.31 -0.63
CA ARG A 6 1.40 16.90 0.76
C ARG A 6 2.47 15.93 1.27
N GLU A 7 2.89 15.00 0.43
CA GLU A 7 3.96 14.05 0.73
C GLU A 7 5.30 14.76 0.94
N VAL A 8 5.71 15.65 0.02
CA VAL A 8 6.94 16.43 0.16
C VAL A 8 6.91 17.37 1.36
N ALA A 9 5.77 18.01 1.63
CA ALA A 9 5.60 18.89 2.79
C ALA A 9 5.69 18.16 4.14
N ALA A 10 5.44 16.84 4.15
CA ALA A 10 5.54 16.00 5.33
C ALA A 10 6.92 15.33 5.50
N MET A 11 7.90 15.64 4.67
CA MET A 11 9.27 15.13 4.82
C MET A 11 9.97 15.80 6.00
N ASN A 12 10.43 15.00 6.96
CA ASN A 12 11.15 15.51 8.12
C ASN A 12 12.57 15.96 7.74
N LEU A 13 12.80 17.28 7.71
CA LEU A 13 14.11 17.87 7.41
C LEU A 13 15.20 17.55 8.44
N GLY A 14 14.82 17.03 9.61
CA GLY A 14 15.69 16.50 10.64
C GLY A 14 16.14 15.06 10.41
N ASN A 15 15.49 14.32 9.49
CA ASN A 15 15.86 12.95 9.12
C ASN A 15 17.19 12.93 8.34
N PHE A 16 18.12 12.04 8.70
CA PHE A 16 19.45 11.97 8.09
C PHE A 16 19.43 11.66 6.57
N ILE A 17 18.37 11.04 6.07
CA ILE A 17 18.16 10.74 4.63
C ILE A 17 17.65 11.98 3.90
N VAL A 18 16.81 12.80 4.55
CA VAL A 18 16.21 14.00 3.97
C VAL A 18 17.18 15.19 4.04
N ARG A 19 17.99 15.30 5.10
CA ARG A 19 18.94 16.40 5.33
C ARG A 19 19.82 16.74 4.12
N PRO A 20 20.45 15.77 3.41
CA PRO A 20 21.26 16.07 2.22
C PRO A 20 20.47 16.74 1.08
N ARG A 21 19.16 16.50 1.02
CA ARG A 21 18.25 17.00 -0.03
C ARG A 21 17.36 18.15 0.46
N ARG A 22 17.67 18.72 1.63
CA ARG A 22 16.86 19.74 2.33
C ARG A 22 16.44 20.90 1.44
N ARG A 23 17.36 21.45 0.63
CA ARG A 23 17.07 22.58 -0.25
C ARG A 23 15.94 22.27 -1.24
N SER A 24 15.97 21.07 -1.84
CA SER A 24 14.95 20.62 -2.79
C SER A 24 13.63 20.36 -2.09
N VAL A 25 13.67 19.71 -0.91
CA VAL A 25 12.46 19.48 -0.10
C VAL A 25 11.80 20.79 0.34
N GLU A 26 12.57 21.77 0.84
CA GLU A 26 12.03 23.08 1.24
C GLU A 26 11.42 23.84 0.05
N LYS A 27 12.06 23.80 -1.12
CA LYS A 27 11.54 24.41 -2.36
C LYS A 27 10.18 23.82 -2.74
N TYR A 28 10.05 22.50 -2.70
CA TYR A 28 8.85 21.79 -3.13
C TYR A 28 7.84 21.52 -2.00
N ALA A 29 8.14 21.89 -0.75
CA ALA A 29 7.15 21.93 0.34
C ALA A 29 6.17 23.11 0.19
N ILE A 30 6.53 24.10 -0.63
CA ILE A 30 5.75 25.31 -0.88
C ILE A 30 4.72 25.03 -2.01
N PRO A 31 3.41 25.24 -1.78
CA PRO A 31 2.35 24.98 -2.78
C PRO A 31 2.58 25.69 -4.12
N GLU A 32 3.11 26.91 -4.08
CA GLU A 32 3.35 27.77 -5.23
C GLU A 32 4.30 27.10 -6.25
N SER A 33 5.29 26.33 -5.77
CA SER A 33 6.24 25.58 -6.60
C SER A 33 5.58 24.47 -7.44
N TRP A 34 4.32 24.11 -7.15
CA TRP A 34 3.55 23.12 -7.89
C TRP A 34 2.58 23.74 -8.91
N THR A 35 2.48 25.07 -8.96
CA THR A 35 1.55 25.78 -9.87
C THR A 35 1.99 25.62 -11.33
N ILE A 36 3.30 25.66 -11.57
CA ILE A 36 3.91 25.45 -12.89
C ILE A 36 5.13 24.56 -12.71
N LEU A 37 5.06 23.32 -13.18
CA LEU A 37 6.17 22.37 -13.16
C LEU A 37 6.83 22.32 -14.53
N THR A 38 8.03 22.89 -14.65
CA THR A 38 8.83 22.77 -15.87
C THR A 38 9.44 21.36 -15.96
N PRO A 39 9.89 20.92 -17.16
CA PRO A 39 10.58 19.64 -17.31
C PRO A 39 11.79 19.49 -16.37
N GLU A 40 12.52 20.58 -16.12
CA GLU A 40 13.65 20.61 -15.20
C GLU A 40 13.20 20.41 -13.76
N ALA A 41 12.08 21.03 -13.35
CA ALA A 41 11.51 20.85 -12.02
C ALA A 41 11.01 19.42 -11.79
N LEU A 42 10.42 18.79 -12.81
CA LEU A 42 10.04 17.38 -12.77
C LEU A 42 11.25 16.47 -12.61
N SER A 43 12.34 16.74 -13.35
CA SER A 43 13.59 16.00 -13.21
C SER A 43 14.22 16.20 -11.83
N GLU A 44 14.20 17.41 -11.29
CA GLU A 44 14.70 17.69 -9.94
C GLU A 44 13.88 16.92 -8.88
N LEU A 45 12.55 16.97 -8.96
CA LEU A 45 11.65 16.21 -8.09
C LEU A 45 11.93 14.70 -8.16
N SER A 46 12.12 14.14 -9.36
CA SER A 46 12.35 12.70 -9.52
C SER A 46 13.71 12.23 -9.00
N HIS A 47 14.76 13.05 -9.10
CA HIS A 47 16.11 12.66 -8.71
C HIS A 47 16.43 13.00 -7.24
N GLU A 48 15.89 14.11 -6.74
CA GLU A 48 16.32 14.67 -5.46
C GLU A 48 15.28 14.51 -4.35
N VAL A 49 14.00 14.33 -4.69
CA VAL A 49 12.89 14.34 -3.72
C VAL A 49 12.13 13.01 -3.68
N ALA A 50 11.97 12.34 -4.81
CA ALA A 50 11.25 11.07 -4.89
C ALA A 50 11.92 9.99 -4.02
N GLY A 51 11.11 9.24 -3.27
CA GLY A 51 11.57 8.14 -2.40
C GLY A 51 12.18 8.58 -1.07
N LEU A 52 12.22 9.88 -0.76
CA LEU A 52 12.58 10.36 0.57
C LEU A 52 11.48 9.99 1.59
N PRO A 53 11.87 9.65 2.83
CA PRO A 53 10.90 9.27 3.86
C PRO A 53 10.05 10.47 4.27
N THR A 54 8.76 10.23 4.45
CA THR A 54 7.78 11.23 4.90
C THR A 54 7.17 10.79 6.23
N GLU A 55 6.64 11.74 6.99
CA GLU A 55 5.92 11.46 8.24
C GLU A 55 4.41 11.26 8.03
N LEU A 56 3.95 11.21 6.78
CA LEU A 56 2.59 10.77 6.51
C LEU A 56 2.45 9.31 6.96
N ASP A 57 1.28 8.97 7.47
CA ASP A 57 0.93 7.57 7.62
C ASP A 57 1.16 6.88 6.27
N PRO A 58 1.94 5.79 6.23
CA PRO A 58 2.12 5.04 5.00
C PRO A 58 0.74 4.70 4.44
N GLU A 59 0.58 4.76 3.11
CA GLU A 59 -0.61 4.23 2.46
C GLU A 59 -0.97 2.90 3.10
N GLY A 60 -2.26 2.71 3.45
CA GLY A 60 -2.74 1.56 4.19
C GLY A 60 -2.13 0.26 3.65
N GLU A 61 -1.13 -0.24 4.38
CA GLU A 61 -0.39 -1.44 4.01
C GLU A 61 -1.32 -2.65 4.01
N GLU A 62 -2.46 -2.54 4.71
CA GLU A 62 -3.45 -3.59 4.86
C GLU A 62 -3.96 -4.12 3.52
N ALA A 63 -4.23 -3.25 2.53
CA ALA A 63 -4.67 -3.69 1.21
C ALA A 63 -3.55 -4.43 0.46
N LYS A 64 -2.32 -3.89 0.50
CA LYS A 64 -1.14 -4.49 -0.13
C LYS A 64 -0.78 -5.84 0.49
N ARG A 65 -1.04 -6.04 1.78
CA ARG A 65 -0.83 -7.31 2.48
C ARG A 65 -1.73 -8.42 1.95
N PHE A 66 -3.00 -8.13 1.67
CA PHE A 66 -3.91 -9.11 1.10
C PHE A 66 -3.51 -9.50 -0.33
N ASP A 67 -3.14 -8.51 -1.15
CA ASP A 67 -2.65 -8.76 -2.51
C ASP A 67 -1.40 -9.65 -2.52
N LEU A 68 -0.45 -9.37 -1.61
CA LEU A 68 0.76 -10.17 -1.47
C LEU A 68 0.45 -11.60 -0.98
N LEU A 69 -0.50 -11.76 -0.06
CA LEU A 69 -0.96 -13.07 0.42
C LEU A 69 -1.55 -13.90 -0.75
N ALA A 70 -2.44 -13.29 -1.53
CA ALA A 70 -3.07 -13.94 -2.67
C ALA A 70 -2.04 -14.36 -3.74
N LEU A 71 -1.10 -13.48 -4.10
CA LEU A 71 -0.03 -13.81 -5.03
C LEU A 71 0.87 -14.93 -4.50
N SER A 72 1.24 -14.87 -3.22
CA SER A 72 2.09 -15.89 -2.59
C SER A 72 1.40 -17.25 -2.58
N LEU A 73 0.08 -17.29 -2.34
CA LEU A 73 -0.73 -18.49 -2.36
C LEU A 73 -0.78 -19.11 -3.76
N GLN A 74 -1.04 -18.30 -4.79
CA GLN A 74 -1.05 -18.74 -6.19
C GLN A 74 0.31 -19.33 -6.59
N LEU A 75 1.41 -18.68 -6.21
CA LEU A 75 2.75 -19.18 -6.47
C LEU A 75 3.02 -20.50 -5.75
N ALA A 76 2.66 -20.61 -4.48
CA ALA A 76 2.83 -21.84 -3.70
C ALA A 76 2.04 -23.01 -4.31
N MET A 77 0.83 -22.76 -4.80
CA MET A 77 0.00 -23.74 -5.50
C MET A 77 0.66 -24.21 -6.81
N LEU A 78 1.10 -23.27 -7.65
CA LEU A 78 1.73 -23.58 -8.93
C LEU A 78 3.06 -24.34 -8.80
N ARG A 79 3.79 -24.08 -7.71
CA ARG A 79 5.11 -24.68 -7.45
C ARG A 79 5.05 -25.88 -6.52
N LEU A 80 3.86 -26.29 -6.06
CA LEU A 80 3.66 -27.36 -5.08
C LEU A 80 4.50 -27.14 -3.81
N GLU A 81 4.61 -25.89 -3.37
CA GLU A 81 5.39 -25.54 -2.19
C GLU A 81 4.66 -25.98 -0.91
N PRO A 82 5.38 -26.47 0.11
CA PRO A 82 4.78 -26.89 1.38
C PRO A 82 4.10 -25.74 2.13
N GLY A 83 4.39 -24.48 1.76
CA GLY A 83 3.78 -23.28 2.35
C GLY A 83 2.32 -23.06 1.98
N PHE A 84 1.76 -23.78 0.99
CA PHE A 84 0.39 -23.57 0.53
C PHE A 84 -0.64 -23.71 1.65
N ALA A 85 -0.56 -24.77 2.45
CA ALA A 85 -1.53 -25.01 3.53
C ALA A 85 -1.56 -23.83 4.54
N ARG A 86 -0.39 -23.30 4.90
CA ARG A 86 -0.28 -22.14 5.80
C ARG A 86 -0.93 -20.89 5.19
N LEU A 87 -0.67 -20.62 3.91
CA LEU A 87 -1.21 -19.45 3.22
C LEU A 87 -2.73 -19.56 3.03
N ARG A 88 -3.22 -20.76 2.70
CA ARG A 88 -4.66 -21.07 2.65
C ARG A 88 -5.32 -20.79 3.99
N ASP A 89 -4.77 -21.29 5.08
CA ASP A 89 -5.36 -21.13 6.41
C ASP A 89 -5.42 -19.65 6.82
N GLN A 90 -4.43 -18.84 6.42
CA GLN A 90 -4.48 -17.38 6.59
C GLN A 90 -5.62 -16.73 5.78
N VAL A 91 -5.88 -17.17 4.54
CA VAL A 91 -7.01 -16.68 3.75
C VAL A 91 -8.34 -17.08 4.40
N LYS A 92 -8.46 -18.31 4.91
CA LYS A 92 -9.65 -18.77 5.64
C LYS A 92 -9.91 -17.94 6.90
N GLU A 93 -8.87 -17.65 7.68
CA GLU A 93 -8.97 -16.79 8.87
C GLU A 93 -9.50 -15.39 8.51
N LEU A 94 -8.96 -14.76 7.47
CA LEU A 94 -9.44 -13.47 6.99
C LEU A 94 -10.88 -13.51 6.49
N ALA A 95 -11.28 -14.59 5.82
CA ALA A 95 -12.67 -14.79 5.40
C ALA A 95 -13.61 -14.89 6.61
N GLY A 96 -13.23 -15.63 7.66
CA GLY A 96 -14.01 -15.70 8.91
C GLY A 96 -14.16 -14.33 9.58
N LEU A 97 -13.08 -13.53 9.64
CA LEU A 97 -13.15 -12.16 10.16
C LEU A 97 -14.04 -11.25 9.32
N LEU A 98 -14.09 -11.46 7.99
CA LEU A 98 -15.00 -10.74 7.10
C LEU A 98 -16.46 -11.16 7.31
N GLU A 99 -16.73 -12.45 7.52
CA GLU A 99 -18.08 -12.96 7.79
C GLU A 99 -18.72 -12.29 9.01
N GLU A 100 -17.95 -12.04 10.07
CA GLU A 100 -18.40 -11.29 11.25
C GLU A 100 -18.86 -9.85 10.93
N LYS A 101 -18.44 -9.29 9.79
CA LYS A 101 -18.78 -7.93 9.33
C LYS A 101 -19.97 -7.90 8.36
N SER A 102 -20.88 -8.88 8.43
CA SER A 102 -22.09 -8.98 7.60
C SER A 102 -23.02 -7.75 7.61
N ALA A 103 -22.89 -6.84 8.58
CA ALA A 103 -23.60 -5.56 8.59
C ALA A 103 -23.14 -4.60 7.48
N ILE A 104 -21.91 -4.76 6.95
CA ILE A 104 -21.37 -3.95 5.86
C ILE A 104 -21.97 -4.45 4.53
N PRO A 105 -22.66 -3.60 3.74
CA PRO A 105 -23.34 -4.03 2.50
C PRO A 105 -22.43 -4.76 1.52
N MET A 106 -21.24 -4.24 1.23
CA MET A 106 -20.29 -4.87 0.31
C MET A 106 -19.82 -6.26 0.76
N VAL A 107 -19.79 -6.53 2.07
CA VAL A 107 -19.42 -7.84 2.64
C VAL A 107 -20.60 -8.79 2.50
N ARG A 108 -21.80 -8.35 2.90
CA ARG A 108 -23.03 -9.14 2.80
C ARG A 108 -23.29 -9.61 1.37
N ASP A 109 -23.07 -8.74 0.40
CA ASP A 109 -23.30 -9.04 -1.02
C ASP A 109 -22.33 -10.13 -1.54
N GLN A 110 -21.23 -10.41 -0.83
CA GLN A 110 -20.25 -11.46 -1.14
C GLN A 110 -20.25 -12.63 -0.14
N MET A 111 -21.27 -12.74 0.73
CA MET A 111 -21.29 -13.71 1.82
C MET A 111 -21.14 -15.17 1.37
N ALA A 112 -21.75 -15.53 0.24
CA ALA A 112 -21.63 -16.88 -0.31
C ALA A 112 -20.17 -17.25 -0.62
N LEU A 113 -19.43 -16.35 -1.28
CA LEU A 113 -18.01 -16.56 -1.57
C LEU A 113 -17.17 -16.62 -0.30
N ILE A 114 -17.45 -15.74 0.67
CA ILE A 114 -16.75 -15.71 1.96
C ILE A 114 -16.90 -17.05 2.69
N GLN A 115 -18.08 -17.66 2.64
CA GLN A 115 -18.34 -18.97 3.25
C GLN A 115 -17.71 -20.11 2.45
N ASP A 116 -17.80 -20.09 1.13
CA ASP A 116 -17.23 -21.13 0.26
C ASP A 116 -15.71 -21.24 0.45
N VAL A 117 -14.99 -20.12 0.47
CA VAL A 117 -13.53 -20.05 0.66
C VAL A 117 -13.10 -20.68 1.99
N GLN A 118 -13.96 -20.71 3.01
CA GLN A 118 -13.64 -21.34 4.30
C GLN A 118 -13.73 -22.87 4.26
N THR A 119 -14.44 -23.43 3.28
CA THR A 119 -14.61 -24.88 3.13
C THR A 119 -13.40 -25.53 2.48
N ASP A 120 -13.13 -26.80 2.79
CA ASP A 120 -12.06 -27.55 2.09
C ASP A 120 -12.42 -27.88 0.64
N ALA A 121 -13.71 -27.91 0.29
CA ALA A 121 -14.16 -28.25 -1.07
C ALA A 121 -13.81 -27.19 -2.12
N TRP A 122 -13.53 -25.96 -1.68
CA TRP A 122 -13.11 -24.87 -2.56
C TRP A 122 -11.64 -24.98 -2.99
N TRP A 123 -10.78 -25.58 -2.16
CA TRP A 123 -9.31 -25.63 -2.31
C TRP A 123 -8.84 -26.94 -2.96
#